data_AF-A0A5N5ZHZ3-F1
#
_entry.id   AF-A0A5N5ZHZ3-F1
#
_cell.length_a   1.000
_cell.length_b   1.000
_cell.length_c   1.000
_cell.angle_alpha   90.00
_cell.angle_beta   90.00
_cell.angle_gamma   90.00
#
_symmetry.space_group_name_H-M   'P 1'
#
loop_
_entity.id
_entity.type
_entity.pdbx_description
1 polymer ?
#
loop_
_entity_poly.entity_id
_entity_poly.type
_entity_poly.pdbx_seq_one_letter_code
_entity_poly.pdbx_strand_id
1 'polypeptide(L)'
;MDLSKNNDIQHHICYVAIKSIDDVVDLSVFTNIYSALSKISFTNNVSPTTSGPLHTRQLSLYYPGLSTEDFTKMHQLTLGTYQIMVKLQNNDVYEIATLQFPMEFKTNYNIRTGNNIVFTNKCPLPVKYRGNQPEAGINFEGFNYDFNFYLG
;
A
#
# COMPACT_ATOMS: atom_id res chain seq x y z
N MET A 1 4.31 6.36 27.85
CA MET A 1 3.57 6.17 26.59
C MET A 1 4.07 4.87 26.00
N ASP A 2 3.26 3.82 26.04
CA ASP A 2 3.66 2.48 25.61
C ASP A 2 3.37 2.34 24.11
N LEU A 3 4.42 2.14 23.30
CA LEU A 3 4.30 1.96 21.85
C LEU A 3 4.11 0.46 21.56
N SER A 4 2.95 -0.07 21.92
CA SER A 4 2.61 -1.46 21.62
C SER A 4 2.53 -1.67 20.10
N LYS A 5 3.05 -2.81 19.61
CA LYS A 5 2.87 -3.22 18.21
C LYS A 5 1.37 -3.30 17.91
N ASN A 6 0.92 -2.49 16.95
CA ASN A 6 -0.43 -2.60 16.43
C ASN A 6 -0.46 -3.81 15.48
N ASN A 7 -0.99 -4.94 15.95
CA ASN A 7 -1.10 -6.16 15.16
C ASN A 7 -2.30 -6.13 14.19
N ASP A 8 -3.25 -5.22 14.40
CA ASP A 8 -4.46 -5.12 13.56
C ASP A 8 -4.12 -4.64 12.16
N ILE A 9 -3.17 -3.71 12.03
CA ILE A 9 -2.69 -3.26 10.71
C ILE A 9 -2.04 -4.38 9.89
N GLN A 10 -1.62 -5.49 10.52
CA GLN A 10 -1.02 -6.61 9.79
C GLN A 10 -2.06 -7.58 9.22
N HIS A 11 -3.26 -7.63 9.81
CA HIS A 11 -4.24 -8.70 9.54
C HIS A 11 -5.61 -8.19 9.08
N HIS A 12 -5.95 -6.94 9.34
CA HIS A 12 -7.32 -6.42 9.18
C HIS A 12 -7.43 -5.26 8.18
N ILE A 13 -6.45 -5.07 7.30
CA ILE A 13 -6.57 -4.06 6.22
C ILE A 13 -7.65 -4.51 5.23
N CYS A 14 -8.65 -3.67 5.00
CA CYS A 14 -9.71 -3.89 4.01
C CYS A 14 -9.61 -2.97 2.79
N TYR A 15 -8.86 -1.86 2.91
CA TYR A 15 -8.78 -0.85 1.85
C TYR A 15 -7.43 -0.14 1.85
N VAL A 16 -6.92 0.16 0.66
CA VAL A 16 -5.65 0.83 0.41
C VAL A 16 -5.89 1.95 -0.61
N ALA A 17 -5.48 3.17 -0.27
CA ALA A 17 -5.44 4.31 -1.17
C ALA A 17 -3.99 4.73 -1.40
N ILE A 18 -3.61 4.91 -2.67
CA ILE A 18 -2.26 5.35 -3.05
C ILE A 18 -2.30 6.64 -3.86
N LYS A 19 -1.33 7.50 -3.62
CA LYS A 19 -1.11 8.73 -4.37
C LYS A 19 0.33 8.76 -4.87
N SER A 20 0.52 8.89 -6.17
CA SER A 20 1.81 9.10 -6.81
C SER A 20 2.40 10.43 -6.36
N ILE A 21 3.70 10.43 -6.10
CA ILE A 21 4.44 11.67 -5.79
C ILE A 21 4.97 12.33 -7.06
N ASP A 22 5.31 11.52 -8.06
CA ASP A 22 6.07 11.97 -9.21
C ASP A 22 5.16 12.38 -10.39
N ASP A 23 3.83 12.31 -10.24
CA ASP A 23 2.82 12.52 -11.31
C ASP A 23 3.04 11.65 -12.57
N VAL A 24 3.86 10.58 -12.48
CA VAL A 24 4.29 9.73 -13.62
C VAL A 24 3.23 8.69 -14.05
N VAL A 25 2.05 8.66 -13.43
CA VAL A 25 1.04 7.65 -13.80
C VAL A 25 0.36 8.04 -15.11
N ASP A 26 1.03 7.75 -16.23
CA ASP A 26 0.49 7.92 -17.57
C ASP A 26 -0.46 6.77 -17.89
N LEU A 27 -1.73 6.90 -17.46
CA LEU A 27 -2.83 6.02 -17.85
C LEU A 27 -3.47 6.44 -19.19
N SER A 28 -2.72 6.99 -20.14
CA SER A 28 -3.24 7.46 -21.44
C SER A 28 -4.04 6.40 -22.21
N VAL A 29 -3.88 5.11 -21.88
CA VAL A 29 -4.71 4.02 -22.39
C VAL A 29 -5.40 3.29 -21.24
N PHE A 30 -6.71 3.55 -21.07
CA PHE A 30 -7.58 2.76 -20.18
C PHE A 30 -7.51 1.28 -20.58
N THR A 31 -6.78 0.48 -19.81
CA THR A 31 -6.72 -0.96 -19.99
C THR A 31 -7.60 -1.60 -18.92
N ASN A 32 -8.64 -2.33 -19.33
CA ASN A 32 -9.48 -3.09 -18.42
C ASN A 32 -8.73 -4.33 -17.94
N ILE A 33 -8.28 -4.29 -16.69
CA ILE A 33 -7.63 -5.42 -16.03
C ILE A 33 -8.67 -6.14 -15.17
N TYR A 34 -9.09 -7.32 -15.59
CA TYR A 34 -10.08 -8.13 -14.85
C TYR A 34 -9.38 -9.00 -13.81
N SER A 35 -9.15 -8.46 -12.63
CA SER A 35 -8.66 -9.23 -11.48
C SER A 35 -9.25 -8.72 -10.18
N ALA A 36 -9.59 -9.65 -9.30
CA ALA A 36 -10.04 -9.33 -7.95
C ALA A 36 -8.87 -9.44 -6.97
N LEU A 37 -8.71 -8.40 -6.15
CA LEU A 37 -7.79 -8.42 -5.03
C LEU A 37 -8.24 -9.48 -4.03
N SER A 38 -7.39 -10.46 -3.75
CA SER A 38 -7.74 -11.58 -2.85
C SER A 38 -7.22 -11.39 -1.43
N LYS A 39 -6.14 -10.63 -1.26
CA LYS A 39 -5.49 -10.42 0.03
C LYS A 39 -4.68 -9.13 0.05
N ILE A 40 -4.70 -8.45 1.20
CA ILE A 40 -3.78 -7.36 1.54
C ILE A 40 -2.91 -7.85 2.70
N SER A 41 -1.60 -7.65 2.62
CA SER A 41 -0.66 -7.99 3.69
C SER A 41 0.25 -6.82 3.95
N PHE A 42 0.46 -6.48 5.22
CA PHE A 42 1.39 -5.43 5.61
C PHE A 42 2.38 -5.94 6.66
N THR A 43 3.65 -5.66 6.46
CA THR A 43 4.72 -5.97 7.40
C THR A 43 5.51 -4.71 7.72
N ASN A 44 5.90 -4.58 8.99
CA ASN A 44 6.72 -3.48 9.48
C ASN A 44 7.76 -4.04 10.46
N ASN A 45 8.99 -4.19 9.98
CA ASN A 45 10.11 -4.69 10.76
C ASN A 45 10.92 -3.51 11.29
N VAL A 46 11.14 -3.49 12.60
CA VAL A 46 11.88 -2.42 13.27
C VAL A 46 13.27 -2.93 13.62
N SER A 47 14.31 -2.26 13.13
CA SER A 47 15.69 -2.52 13.46
C SER A 47 16.33 -1.29 14.12
N PRO A 48 17.09 -1.43 15.22
CA PRO A 48 17.82 -0.31 15.79
C PRO A 48 18.98 0.10 14.87
N THR A 49 19.23 1.41 14.74
CA THR A 49 20.39 1.98 14.05
C THR A 49 21.03 3.08 14.91
N THR A 50 22.21 3.56 14.53
CA THR A 50 22.91 4.67 15.22
C THR A 50 22.10 5.97 15.25
N SER A 51 21.18 6.15 14.31
CA SER A 51 20.33 7.35 14.19
C SER A 51 18.91 7.15 14.76
N GLY A 52 18.64 6.02 15.42
CA GLY A 52 17.32 5.66 15.95
C GLY A 52 16.71 4.41 15.30
N PRO A 53 15.43 4.09 15.58
CA PRO A 53 14.75 2.96 14.96
C PRO A 53 14.56 3.18 13.46
N LEU A 54 14.80 2.12 12.67
CA LEU A 54 14.52 2.09 11.25
C LEU A 54 13.41 1.08 10.98
N HIS A 55 12.32 1.56 10.38
CA HIS A 55 11.16 0.76 9.99
C HIS A 55 11.31 0.33 8.54
N THR A 56 11.47 -0.97 8.29
CA THR A 56 11.40 -1.56 6.96
C THR A 56 9.97 -2.05 6.74
N ARG A 57 9.27 -1.43 5.79
CA ARG A 57 7.86 -1.70 5.54
C ARG A 57 7.67 -2.35 4.18
N GLN A 58 6.73 -3.28 4.14
CA GLN A 58 6.26 -3.87 2.90
C GLN A 58 4.75 -4.04 2.95
N LEU A 59 4.05 -3.46 1.96
CA LEU A 59 2.64 -3.70 1.67
C LEU A 59 2.54 -4.58 0.42
N SER A 60 1.81 -5.68 0.49
CA SER A 60 1.58 -6.60 -0.63
C SER A 60 0.10 -6.72 -0.93
N LEU A 61 -0.28 -6.57 -2.19
CA LEU A 61 -1.64 -6.73 -2.72
C LEU A 61 -1.66 -7.95 -3.67
N TYR A 62 -2.43 -8.98 -3.36
CA TYR A 62 -2.39 -10.26 -4.08
C TYR A 62 -3.51 -10.38 -5.11
N TYR A 63 -3.13 -10.78 -6.33
CA TYR A 63 -4.00 -10.94 -7.50
C TYR A 63 -3.76 -12.30 -8.16
N PRO A 64 -4.46 -13.36 -7.73
CA PRO A 64 -4.23 -14.71 -8.21
C PRO A 64 -4.64 -14.94 -9.69
N GLY A 65 -5.42 -14.03 -10.27
CA GLY A 65 -5.99 -14.18 -11.62
C GLY A 65 -5.38 -13.31 -12.72
N LEU A 66 -4.35 -12.50 -12.44
CA LEU A 66 -3.71 -11.68 -13.49
C LEU A 66 -2.86 -12.53 -14.42
N SER A 67 -2.95 -12.29 -15.73
CA SER A 67 -1.95 -12.81 -16.66
C SER A 67 -0.60 -12.11 -16.43
N THR A 68 0.50 -12.78 -16.79
CA THR A 68 1.84 -12.18 -16.73
C THR A 68 1.96 -10.92 -17.58
N GLU A 69 1.23 -10.86 -18.71
CA GLU A 69 1.23 -9.72 -19.61
C GLU A 69 0.53 -8.50 -18.99
N ASP A 70 -0.66 -8.69 -18.42
CA ASP A 70 -1.40 -7.61 -17.75
C ASP A 70 -0.65 -7.06 -16.54
N PHE A 71 0.03 -7.94 -15.82
CA PHE A 71 0.84 -7.56 -14.67
C PHE A 71 2.09 -6.77 -15.07
N THR A 72 2.73 -7.13 -16.19
CA THR A 72 3.86 -6.37 -16.75
C THR A 72 3.41 -5.00 -17.26
N LYS A 73 2.24 -4.92 -17.91
CA LYS A 73 1.65 -3.64 -18.34
C LYS A 73 1.33 -2.76 -17.13
N MET A 74 0.66 -3.32 -16.12
CA MET A 74 0.39 -2.62 -14.86
C MET A 74 1.70 -2.12 -14.25
N HIS A 75 2.74 -2.96 -14.18
CA HIS A 75 4.04 -2.56 -13.66
C HIS A 75 4.62 -1.33 -14.36
N GLN A 76 4.61 -1.32 -15.69
CA GLN A 76 5.15 -0.22 -16.49
C GLN A 76 4.34 1.06 -16.30
N LEU A 77 3.01 0.95 -16.21
CA LEU A 77 2.11 2.10 -16.05
C LEU A 77 2.13 2.71 -14.63
N THR A 78 2.45 1.90 -13.62
CA THR A 78 2.39 2.32 -12.21
C THR A 78 3.76 2.32 -11.54
N LEU A 79 4.86 2.28 -12.29
CA LEU A 79 6.19 2.42 -11.73
C LEU A 79 6.35 3.82 -11.12
N GLY A 80 6.74 3.90 -9.85
CA GLY A 80 6.92 5.17 -9.19
C GLY A 80 6.99 5.06 -7.67
N THR A 81 6.92 6.22 -7.03
CA THR A 81 6.90 6.35 -5.57
C THR A 81 5.56 6.90 -5.10
N TYR A 82 5.06 6.34 -4.00
CA TYR A 82 3.68 6.56 -3.56
C TYR A 82 3.60 6.93 -2.07
N GLN A 83 2.76 7.92 -1.78
CA GLN A 83 2.16 8.10 -0.47
C GLN A 83 1.01 7.10 -0.32
N ILE A 84 0.91 6.45 0.84
CA ILE A 84 -0.04 5.34 1.02
C ILE A 84 -0.79 5.46 2.35
N MET A 85 -2.10 5.33 2.27
CA MET A 85 -2.99 5.14 3.42
C MET A 85 -3.69 3.80 3.34
N VAL A 86 -3.93 3.21 4.50
CA VAL A 86 -4.68 1.96 4.65
C VAL A 86 -5.81 2.15 5.64
N LYS A 87 -6.92 1.48 5.39
CA LYS A 87 -8.06 1.41 6.30
C LYS A 87 -8.29 -0.03 6.74
N LEU A 88 -8.57 -0.17 8.03
CA LEU A 88 -8.85 -1.45 8.66
C LEU A 88 -10.36 -1.72 8.70
N GLN A 89 -10.72 -2.98 8.93
CA GLN A 89 -12.12 -3.42 9.08
C GLN A 89 -12.87 -2.70 10.21
N ASN A 90 -12.17 -2.25 11.25
CA ASN A 90 -12.73 -1.48 12.36
C ASN A 90 -12.85 0.03 12.04
N ASN A 91 -12.65 0.42 10.78
CA ASN A 91 -12.65 1.80 10.27
C ASN A 91 -11.46 2.67 10.64
N ASP A 92 -10.46 2.14 11.34
CA ASP A 92 -9.24 2.89 11.61
C ASP A 92 -8.41 3.11 10.34
N VAL A 93 -7.90 4.32 10.20
CA VAL A 93 -7.07 4.74 9.06
C VAL A 93 -5.65 5.03 9.52
N TYR A 94 -4.69 4.50 8.77
CA TYR A 94 -3.26 4.65 9.02
C TYR A 94 -2.54 5.16 7.77
N GLU A 95 -1.66 6.13 7.96
CA GLU A 95 -0.71 6.58 6.95
C GLU A 95 0.59 5.78 7.10
N ILE A 96 0.82 4.87 6.15
CA ILE A 96 1.97 3.95 6.15
C ILE A 96 3.13 4.43 5.28
N ALA A 97 2.91 5.45 4.45
CA ALA A 97 3.97 6.18 3.75
C ALA A 97 3.57 7.63 3.54
N THR A 98 4.56 8.53 3.61
CA THR A 98 4.38 9.98 3.53
C THR A 98 5.06 10.53 2.28
N LEU A 99 4.86 11.82 1.98
CA LEU A 99 5.57 12.49 0.89
C LEU A 99 7.10 12.48 1.07
N GLN A 100 7.59 12.56 2.31
CA GLN A 100 9.02 12.56 2.63
C GLN A 100 9.63 11.15 2.62
N PHE A 101 8.80 10.12 2.86
CA PHE A 101 9.22 8.72 2.91
C PHE A 101 8.21 7.85 2.14
N PRO A 102 8.14 8.00 0.80
CA PRO A 102 7.21 7.21 0.00
C PRO A 102 7.58 5.74 -0.03
N MET A 103 6.65 4.91 -0.51
CA MET A 103 6.97 3.54 -0.92
C MET A 103 7.21 3.44 -2.42
N GLU A 104 8.23 2.68 -2.78
CA GLU A 104 8.48 2.27 -4.16
C GLU A 104 7.50 1.17 -4.57
N PHE A 105 6.87 1.33 -5.72
CA PHE A 105 6.05 0.30 -6.34
C PHE A 105 6.92 -0.74 -7.06
N LYS A 106 6.63 -2.02 -6.85
CA LYS A 106 7.20 -3.16 -7.55
C LYS A 106 6.13 -4.20 -7.81
N THR A 107 6.30 -4.96 -8.87
CA THR A 107 5.49 -6.15 -9.14
C THR A 107 6.34 -7.38 -8.89
N ASN A 108 5.81 -8.37 -8.19
CA ASN A 108 6.47 -9.65 -8.03
C ASN A 108 5.58 -10.78 -8.58
N TYR A 109 6.19 -11.64 -9.39
CA TYR A 109 5.56 -12.82 -9.96
C TYR A 109 5.98 -14.04 -9.14
N ASN A 110 5.01 -14.78 -8.63
CA ASN A 110 5.30 -16.05 -7.97
C ASN A 110 4.37 -17.15 -8.50
N ILE A 111 4.95 -18.13 -9.17
CA ILE A 111 4.28 -19.31 -9.71
C ILE A 111 3.45 -20.09 -8.67
N ARG A 112 3.77 -20.01 -7.37
CA ARG A 112 3.07 -20.71 -6.29
C ARG A 112 2.03 -19.86 -5.57
N THR A 113 2.25 -18.56 -5.41
CA THR A 113 1.38 -17.67 -4.63
C THR A 113 0.57 -16.69 -5.47
N GLY A 114 0.72 -16.74 -6.80
CA GLY A 114 0.11 -15.79 -7.74
C GLY A 114 0.91 -14.49 -7.84
N ASN A 115 0.36 -13.55 -8.62
CA ASN A 115 0.94 -12.24 -8.84
C ASN A 115 0.62 -11.30 -7.67
N ASN A 116 1.59 -10.48 -7.25
CA ASN A 116 1.34 -9.47 -6.22
C ASN A 116 2.05 -8.14 -6.47
N ILE A 117 1.29 -7.07 -6.27
CA ILE A 117 1.85 -5.71 -6.22
C ILE A 117 2.50 -5.55 -4.85
N VAL A 118 3.71 -5.02 -4.82
CA VAL A 118 4.50 -4.83 -3.60
C VAL A 118 4.96 -3.38 -3.51
N PHE A 119 4.69 -2.75 -2.38
CA PHE A 119 5.21 -1.44 -2.04
C PHE A 119 6.22 -1.58 -0.91
N THR A 120 7.40 -0.98 -1.04
CA THR A 120 8.45 -1.05 -0.02
C THR A 120 9.04 0.30 0.32
N ASN A 121 9.35 0.53 1.60
CA ASN A 121 10.25 1.61 2.01
C ASN A 121 11.04 1.28 3.27
N LYS A 122 12.00 2.17 3.55
CA LYS A 122 12.67 2.29 4.84
C LYS A 122 12.38 3.68 5.40
N CYS A 123 11.82 3.75 6.59
CA CYS A 123 11.35 4.99 7.19
C CYS A 123 11.83 5.09 8.66
N PRO A 124 12.38 6.23 9.12
CA PRO A 124 12.76 6.40 10.52
C PRO A 124 11.55 6.69 11.43
N LEU A 125 10.39 7.02 10.85
CA LEU A 125 9.17 7.33 11.59
C LEU A 125 8.33 6.05 11.79
N PRO A 126 7.48 5.97 12.83
CA PRO A 126 6.47 4.92 12.97
C PRO A 126 5.29 5.14 12.01
N VAL A 127 4.38 4.17 11.93
CA VAL A 127 3.14 4.32 11.16
C VAL A 127 2.23 5.32 11.90
N LYS A 128 1.61 6.23 11.16
CA LYS A 128 0.82 7.32 11.75
C LYS A 128 -0.67 7.00 11.72
N TYR A 129 -1.32 6.99 12.88
CA TYR A 129 -2.79 6.93 12.96
C TYR A 129 -3.41 8.24 12.48
N ARG A 130 -4.47 8.17 11.67
CA ARG A 130 -5.18 9.33 11.10
C ARG A 130 -6.56 9.54 11.71
N GLY A 131 -7.19 8.49 12.23
CA GLY A 131 -8.52 8.56 12.84
C GLY A 131 -9.37 7.34 12.50
N ASN A 132 -10.58 7.32 13.04
CA ASN A 132 -11.61 6.33 12.73
C ASN A 132 -12.61 6.95 11.74
N GLN A 133 -12.87 6.30 10.62
CA GLN A 133 -13.67 6.85 9.51
C GLN A 133 -14.71 5.83 9.04
N PRO A 134 -15.97 5.92 9.50
CA PRO A 134 -16.98 4.89 9.22
C PRO A 134 -17.50 4.89 7.78
N GLU A 135 -17.27 5.96 7.01
CA GLU A 135 -17.73 6.08 5.64
C GLU A 135 -17.03 5.08 4.71
N ALA A 136 -17.65 4.69 3.58
CA ALA A 136 -16.97 3.86 2.60
C ALA A 136 -15.74 4.59 2.02
N GLY A 137 -14.57 3.93 2.04
CA GLY A 137 -13.29 4.54 1.68
C GLY A 137 -12.61 5.26 2.86
N ILE A 138 -11.73 6.22 2.54
CA ILE A 138 -11.00 7.05 3.50
C ILE A 138 -11.47 8.50 3.28
N ASN A 139 -11.83 9.29 4.28
CA ASN A 139 -12.12 10.71 4.13
C ASN A 139 -10.82 11.52 4.05
N PHE A 140 -10.76 12.45 3.09
CA PHE A 140 -9.55 12.85 2.36
C PHE A 140 -9.14 14.31 2.52
N GLU A 141 -9.42 15.01 3.62
CA GLU A 141 -8.90 16.39 3.77
C GLU A 141 -7.37 16.41 3.56
N GLY A 142 -6.93 16.84 2.37
CA GLY A 142 -5.53 16.89 1.91
C GLY A 142 -4.95 15.63 1.21
N PHE A 143 -5.70 14.58 0.89
CA PHE A 143 -5.15 13.33 0.30
C PHE A 143 -5.94 12.80 -0.92
N ASN A 144 -5.74 13.40 -2.10
CA ASN A 144 -6.24 12.88 -3.38
C ASN A 144 -5.38 11.69 -3.84
N TYR A 145 -5.99 10.60 -4.30
CA TYR A 145 -5.31 9.34 -4.68
C TYR A 145 -5.47 9.05 -6.18
N ASP A 146 -4.57 8.24 -6.72
CA ASP A 146 -4.62 7.78 -8.12
C ASP A 146 -5.26 6.40 -8.26
N PHE A 147 -5.09 5.54 -7.24
CA PHE A 147 -5.67 4.20 -7.22
C PHE A 147 -6.22 3.82 -5.85
N ASN A 148 -7.30 3.03 -5.90
CA ASN A 148 -7.92 2.39 -4.74
C ASN A 148 -7.94 0.88 -4.91
N PHE A 149 -7.62 0.18 -3.82
CA PHE A 149 -7.69 -1.27 -3.75
C PHE A 149 -8.51 -1.67 -2.54
N TYR A 150 -9.51 -2.52 -2.74
CA TYR A 150 -10.40 -2.99 -1.68
C TYR A 150 -10.57 -4.50 -1.75
N LEU A 151 -10.70 -5.13 -0.58
CA LEU A 151 -11.13 -6.53 -0.50
C LEU A 151 -12.64 -6.59 -0.71
N GLY A 152 -13.09 -7.42 -1.65
CA GLY A 152 -14.50 -7.70 -1.90
C GLY A 152 -15.10 -8.70 -0.91
#